data_AF-A0A231R2M5-F1
#
_entry.id   AF-A0A231R2M5-F1
#
_cell.length_a   1.000
_cell.length_b   1.000
_cell.length_c   1.000
_cell.angle_alpha   90.00
_cell.angle_beta   90.00
_cell.angle_gamma   90.00
#
_symmetry.space_group_name_H-M   'P 1'
#
loop_
_entity.id
_entity.type
_entity.pdbx_description
1 polymer ?
#
loop_
_entity_poly.entity_id
_entity_poly.type
_entity_poly.pdbx_seq_one_letter_code
_entity_poly.pdbx_strand_id
1 'polypeptide(L)'
;MSRIPNFPQSLLDEHKNWHHARHNVNINNPPPGYGLEFLQFHRDFIGRAQAWYRQNGLDPNLIEAWVSVPEAIRRTPCYNQAAEARVLFRPESFASADELGRFIESSNLHACIHQEGARLFGEPELNDFDYAPRHTEFYNIHNMIDRWYRNWEGLGRFRPDGGYWYGSFEGDGDEILLYNSLFGDWWLGKLSEQSAVGNDPSNEMRVEWTAIGDSRKFGPMNDGRLFRIWDADGDGKLEVLFRHPTQGDWMEGKIKNGRIGWQPIRLKPFGQPDDSAHGSILHSV
;
A
#
# COMPACT_ATOMS: atom_id res chain seq x y z
N MET A 1 9.99 -9.04 -22.91
CA MET A 1 9.95 -7.71 -23.56
C MET A 1 9.18 -6.81 -22.62
N SER A 2 9.79 -5.70 -22.19
CA SER A 2 9.24 -4.75 -21.23
C SER A 2 8.13 -3.86 -21.81
N ARG A 3 8.21 -3.56 -23.11
CA ARG A 3 7.36 -2.57 -23.76
C ARG A 3 5.97 -3.13 -24.03
N ILE A 4 4.96 -2.40 -23.56
CA ILE A 4 3.55 -2.74 -23.68
C ILE A 4 3.05 -2.38 -25.08
N PRO A 5 2.55 -3.33 -25.87
CA PRO A 5 2.05 -3.06 -27.21
C PRO A 5 0.76 -2.25 -27.14
N ASN A 6 0.59 -1.30 -28.08
CA ASN A 6 -0.62 -0.49 -28.25
C ASN A 6 -1.04 0.29 -26.98
N PHE A 7 -0.08 0.69 -26.14
CA PHE A 7 -0.38 1.47 -24.94
C PHE A 7 -1.20 2.73 -25.26
N PRO A 8 -2.27 3.05 -24.50
CA PRO A 8 -3.17 4.14 -24.84
C PRO A 8 -2.47 5.48 -24.84
N GLN A 9 -2.58 6.21 -25.96
CA GLN A 9 -1.98 7.54 -26.07
C GLN A 9 -2.58 8.51 -25.05
N SER A 10 -3.88 8.40 -24.76
CA SER A 10 -4.55 9.24 -23.76
C SER A 10 -3.97 9.09 -22.36
N LEU A 11 -3.65 7.86 -21.93
CA LEU A 11 -3.00 7.62 -20.64
C LEU A 11 -1.56 8.15 -20.65
N LEU A 12 -0.84 7.98 -21.75
CA LEU A 12 0.51 8.53 -21.85
C LEU A 12 0.52 10.06 -21.76
N ASP A 13 -0.39 10.72 -22.50
CA ASP A 13 -0.52 12.17 -22.50
C ASP A 13 -0.90 12.68 -21.10
N GLU A 14 -1.75 11.96 -20.37
CA GLU A 14 -2.11 12.31 -19.01
C GLU A 14 -0.90 12.29 -18.06
N HIS A 15 -0.13 11.20 -18.05
CA HIS A 15 1.08 11.07 -17.25
C HIS A 15 2.08 12.18 -17.57
N LYS A 16 2.35 12.37 -18.86
CA LYS A 16 3.20 13.44 -19.36
C LYS A 16 2.73 14.81 -18.86
N ASN A 17 1.47 15.14 -19.06
CA ASN A 17 0.92 16.45 -18.67
C ASN A 17 1.02 16.68 -17.15
N TRP A 18 0.82 15.63 -16.33
CA TRP A 18 0.97 15.74 -14.88
C TRP A 18 2.41 16.10 -14.47
N HIS A 19 3.42 15.42 -15.03
CA HIS A 19 4.82 15.71 -14.75
C HIS A 19 5.24 17.09 -15.31
N HIS A 20 4.84 17.42 -16.53
CA HIS A 20 5.15 18.72 -17.14
C HIS A 20 4.51 19.87 -16.38
N ALA A 21 3.31 19.72 -15.82
CA ALA A 21 2.73 20.76 -14.97
C ALA A 21 3.54 21.00 -13.68
N ARG A 22 4.39 20.06 -13.28
CA ARG A 22 5.18 20.07 -12.03
C ARG A 22 6.69 20.11 -12.26
N HIS A 23 7.16 20.38 -13.48
CA HIS A 23 8.59 20.38 -13.83
C HIS A 23 9.45 21.35 -13.00
N ASN A 24 8.85 22.41 -12.44
CA ASN A 24 9.53 23.39 -11.60
C ASN A 24 9.64 22.99 -10.13
N VAL A 25 9.07 21.86 -9.72
CA VAL A 25 9.18 21.38 -8.34
C VAL A 25 10.61 20.94 -8.07
N ASN A 26 11.22 21.51 -7.02
CA ASN A 26 12.50 21.02 -6.51
C ASN A 26 12.27 19.70 -5.77
N ILE A 27 12.62 18.58 -6.42
CA ILE A 27 12.38 17.25 -5.86
C ILE A 27 13.15 16.96 -4.57
N ASN A 28 14.27 17.65 -4.34
CA ASN A 28 15.04 17.53 -3.09
C ASN A 28 14.35 18.21 -1.90
N ASN A 29 13.38 19.09 -2.16
CA ASN A 29 12.58 19.73 -1.13
C ASN A 29 11.17 20.03 -1.67
N PRO A 30 10.32 18.99 -1.87
CA PRO A 30 9.02 19.19 -2.47
C PRO A 30 8.11 20.03 -1.56
N PRO A 31 7.28 20.92 -2.12
CA PRO A 31 6.40 21.78 -1.34
C PRO A 31 5.30 20.96 -0.64
N PRO A 32 4.75 21.42 0.50
CA PRO A 32 3.62 20.77 1.15
C PRO A 32 2.45 20.50 0.19
N GLY A 33 1.85 19.33 0.28
CA GLY A 33 0.76 18.86 -0.60
C GLY A 33 1.24 18.05 -1.80
N TYR A 34 2.48 18.25 -2.27
CA TYR A 34 3.04 17.53 -3.42
C TYR A 34 3.13 16.02 -3.20
N GLY A 35 3.47 15.57 -2.00
CA GLY A 35 3.64 14.15 -1.71
C GLY A 35 2.33 13.39 -1.78
N LEU A 36 1.25 13.99 -1.26
CA LEU A 36 -0.09 13.40 -1.34
C LEU A 36 -0.55 13.33 -2.80
N GLU A 37 -0.35 14.42 -3.54
CA GLU A 37 -0.70 14.49 -4.96
C GLU A 37 0.06 13.45 -5.80
N PHE A 38 1.37 13.29 -5.55
CA PHE A 38 2.18 12.26 -6.18
C PHE A 38 1.63 10.86 -5.93
N LEU A 39 1.34 10.51 -4.67
CA LEU A 39 0.85 9.19 -4.30
C LEU A 39 -0.53 8.90 -4.90
N GLN A 40 -1.47 9.85 -4.81
CA GLN A 40 -2.84 9.69 -5.31
C GLN A 40 -2.86 9.62 -6.84
N PHE A 41 -2.13 10.52 -7.52
CA PHE A 41 -2.07 10.51 -8.98
C PHE A 41 -1.57 9.16 -9.52
N HIS A 42 -0.46 8.65 -8.98
CA HIS A 42 0.11 7.39 -9.47
C HIS A 42 -0.77 6.19 -9.14
N ARG A 43 -1.43 6.15 -7.97
CA ARG A 43 -2.43 5.11 -7.63
C ARG A 43 -3.59 5.08 -8.63
N ASP A 44 -4.16 6.24 -8.92
CA ASP A 44 -5.33 6.33 -9.83
C ASP A 44 -4.92 6.05 -11.28
N PHE A 45 -3.73 6.50 -11.68
CA PHE A 45 -3.15 6.25 -12.99
C PHE A 45 -2.89 4.76 -13.22
N ILE A 46 -2.15 4.09 -12.33
CA ILE A 46 -1.85 2.66 -12.48
C ILE A 46 -3.12 1.82 -12.42
N GLY A 47 -4.11 2.18 -11.60
CA GLY A 47 -5.40 1.48 -11.54
C GLY A 47 -6.13 1.48 -12.90
N ARG A 48 -6.22 2.63 -13.57
CA ARG A 48 -6.85 2.74 -14.90
C ARG A 48 -6.03 2.05 -16.00
N ALA A 49 -4.71 2.22 -15.98
CA ALA A 49 -3.83 1.57 -16.94
C ALA A 49 -3.87 0.03 -16.82
N GLN A 50 -3.90 -0.49 -15.59
CA GLN A 50 -4.06 -1.92 -15.32
C GLN A 50 -5.42 -2.47 -15.75
N ALA A 51 -6.49 -1.69 -15.57
CA ALA A 51 -7.83 -2.07 -16.05
C ALA A 51 -7.83 -2.22 -17.58
N TRP A 52 -7.29 -1.24 -18.30
CA TRP A 52 -7.11 -1.33 -19.75
C TRP A 52 -6.22 -2.52 -20.14
N TYR A 53 -5.09 -2.71 -19.44
CA TYR A 53 -4.13 -3.78 -19.73
C TYR A 53 -4.78 -5.16 -19.64
N ARG A 54 -5.57 -5.42 -18.58
CA ARG A 54 -6.35 -6.66 -18.42
C ARG A 54 -7.43 -6.83 -19.49
N GLN A 55 -8.15 -5.76 -19.83
CA GLN A 55 -9.19 -5.79 -20.87
C GLN A 55 -8.63 -6.14 -22.26
N ASN A 56 -7.34 -5.87 -22.50
CA ASN A 56 -6.66 -6.20 -23.76
C ASN A 56 -5.99 -7.58 -23.75
N GLY A 57 -6.26 -8.41 -22.73
CA GLY A 57 -5.76 -9.79 -22.66
C GLY A 57 -4.25 -9.91 -22.46
N LEU A 58 -3.61 -8.86 -21.95
CA LEU A 58 -2.18 -8.86 -21.64
C LEU A 58 -1.92 -9.56 -20.30
N ASP A 59 -0.76 -10.18 -20.15
CA ASP A 59 -0.41 -11.00 -18.96
C ASP A 59 -0.24 -10.13 -17.70
N PRO A 60 -1.15 -10.20 -16.72
CA PRO A 60 -1.11 -9.35 -15.53
C PRO A 60 0.11 -9.60 -14.65
N ASN A 61 0.75 -10.78 -14.75
CA ASN A 61 1.94 -11.11 -13.96
C ASN A 61 3.12 -10.19 -14.28
N LEU A 62 3.18 -9.64 -15.50
CA LEU A 62 4.29 -8.78 -15.93
C LEU A 62 4.26 -7.40 -15.25
N ILE A 63 3.11 -6.96 -14.74
CA ILE A 63 2.94 -5.62 -14.14
C ILE A 63 2.69 -5.67 -12.63
N GLU A 64 2.86 -6.84 -12.00
CA GLU A 64 2.73 -6.98 -10.54
C GLU A 64 3.76 -6.13 -9.80
N ALA A 65 3.41 -5.64 -8.61
CA ALA A 65 4.37 -4.93 -7.77
C ALA A 65 5.62 -5.80 -7.54
N TRP A 66 6.81 -5.22 -7.71
CA TRP A 66 8.00 -5.87 -7.18
C TRP A 66 7.83 -6.08 -5.67
N VAL A 67 8.18 -7.28 -5.20
CA VAL A 67 8.09 -7.63 -3.78
C VAL A 67 9.00 -6.73 -2.95
N SER A 68 10.15 -6.38 -3.51
CA SER A 68 11.15 -5.47 -2.97
C SER A 68 11.90 -4.82 -4.13
N VAL A 69 12.62 -3.72 -3.88
CA VAL A 69 13.53 -3.18 -4.88
C VAL A 69 14.55 -4.25 -5.30
N PRO A 70 14.80 -4.47 -6.60
CA PRO A 70 15.81 -5.40 -7.07
C PRO A 70 17.16 -5.17 -6.41
N GLU A 71 17.80 -6.23 -5.92
CA GLU A 71 19.07 -6.13 -5.17
C GLU A 71 20.18 -5.45 -5.99
N ALA A 72 20.18 -5.63 -7.31
CA ALA A 72 21.08 -4.94 -8.22
C ALA A 72 20.93 -3.41 -8.17
N ILE A 73 19.71 -2.90 -7.98
CA ILE A 73 19.41 -1.48 -7.77
C ILE A 73 19.78 -1.07 -6.34
N ARG A 74 19.42 -1.88 -5.34
CA ARG A 74 19.69 -1.58 -3.92
C ARG A 74 21.17 -1.39 -3.59
N ARG A 75 22.05 -2.06 -4.35
CA ARG A 75 23.52 -1.96 -4.21
C ARG A 75 24.15 -0.77 -4.93
N THR A 76 23.37 0.02 -5.66
CA THR A 76 23.90 1.17 -6.39
C THR A 76 24.15 2.35 -5.46
N PRO A 77 25.13 3.22 -5.78
CA PRO A 77 25.46 4.37 -4.92
C PRO A 77 24.33 5.38 -4.74
N CYS A 78 23.40 5.50 -5.69
CA CYS A 78 22.28 6.45 -5.56
C CYS A 78 21.19 5.96 -4.60
N TYR A 79 21.13 4.66 -4.31
CA TYR A 79 20.01 4.08 -3.60
C TYR A 79 20.13 4.24 -2.09
N ASN A 80 19.13 4.85 -1.48
CA ASN A 80 19.11 5.11 -0.05
C ASN A 80 18.45 3.96 0.74
N GLN A 81 19.22 2.93 1.08
CA GLN A 81 18.73 1.77 1.84
C GLN A 81 18.16 2.16 3.22
N ALA A 82 18.68 3.22 3.86
CA ALA A 82 18.17 3.69 5.15
C ALA A 82 16.77 4.32 5.01
N ALA A 83 16.51 5.02 3.90
CA ALA A 83 15.19 5.54 3.59
C ALA A 83 14.20 4.40 3.28
N GLU A 84 14.60 3.41 2.50
CA GLU A 84 13.79 2.21 2.24
C GLU A 84 13.41 1.53 3.56
N ALA A 85 14.38 1.34 4.45
CA ALA A 85 14.16 0.76 5.77
C ALA A 85 13.17 1.58 6.62
N ARG A 86 13.18 2.91 6.54
CA ARG A 86 12.19 3.76 7.22
C ARG A 86 10.79 3.53 6.66
N VAL A 87 10.63 3.48 5.34
CA VAL A 87 9.34 3.23 4.67
C VAL A 87 8.79 1.85 5.01
N LEU A 88 9.64 0.82 5.04
CA LEU A 88 9.22 -0.56 5.28
C LEU A 88 8.98 -0.87 6.76
N PHE A 89 9.91 -0.46 7.64
CA PHE A 89 9.96 -0.94 9.02
C PHE A 89 9.57 0.10 10.06
N ARG A 90 9.49 1.37 9.68
CA ARG A 90 9.03 2.47 10.55
C ARG A 90 8.03 3.40 9.84
N PRO A 91 7.02 2.89 9.10
CA PRO A 91 6.07 3.74 8.40
C PRO A 91 5.28 4.67 9.36
N GLU A 92 5.13 4.31 10.64
CA GLU A 92 4.51 5.15 11.66
C GLU A 92 5.24 6.48 11.88
N SER A 93 6.50 6.57 11.47
CA SER A 93 7.31 7.78 11.56
C SER A 93 6.93 8.90 10.59
N PHE A 94 5.99 8.69 9.66
CA PHE A 94 5.48 9.75 8.77
C PHE A 94 4.14 10.27 9.32
N ALA A 95 3.99 11.57 9.57
CA ALA A 95 2.77 12.14 10.17
C ALA A 95 1.57 12.16 9.20
N SER A 96 1.81 12.19 7.90
CA SER A 96 0.78 12.25 6.85
C SER A 96 1.22 11.53 5.57
N ALA A 97 0.25 11.25 4.69
CA ALA A 97 0.52 10.75 3.35
C ALA A 97 1.36 11.75 2.54
N ASP A 98 1.16 13.06 2.75
CA ASP A 98 2.02 14.08 2.17
C ASP A 98 3.47 13.95 2.61
N GLU A 99 3.73 13.76 3.91
CA GLU A 99 5.10 13.55 4.40
C GLU A 99 5.73 12.28 3.82
N LEU A 100 4.97 11.18 3.76
CA LEU A 100 5.44 9.94 3.14
C LEU A 100 5.80 10.14 1.66
N GLY A 101 4.90 10.72 0.87
CA GLY A 101 5.12 10.92 -0.56
C GLY A 101 6.29 11.84 -0.84
N ARG A 102 6.40 12.97 -0.12
CA ARG A 102 7.56 13.86 -0.24
C ARG A 102 8.86 13.18 0.16
N PHE A 103 8.83 12.31 1.17
CA PHE A 103 10.00 11.54 1.58
C PHE A 103 10.42 10.53 0.51
N ILE A 104 9.48 9.80 -0.10
CA ILE A 104 9.78 8.84 -1.18
C ILE A 104 10.46 9.56 -2.37
N GLU A 105 9.95 10.73 -2.75
CA GLU A 105 10.50 11.55 -3.84
C GLU A 105 11.89 12.14 -3.50
N SER A 106 12.04 12.71 -2.31
CA SER A 106 13.26 13.46 -1.92
C SER A 106 14.40 12.60 -1.36
N SER A 107 14.15 11.33 -1.04
CA SER A 107 15.15 10.44 -0.42
C SER A 107 16.02 9.66 -1.42
N ASN A 108 15.92 9.98 -2.72
CA ASN A 108 16.49 9.23 -3.85
C ASN A 108 15.95 7.80 -4.01
N LEU A 109 14.90 7.40 -3.30
CA LEU A 109 14.27 6.09 -3.53
C LEU A 109 13.68 6.03 -4.94
N HIS A 110 12.71 6.89 -5.24
CA HIS A 110 11.98 6.84 -6.51
C HIS A 110 12.89 7.09 -7.72
N ALA A 111 13.64 8.19 -7.73
CA ALA A 111 14.52 8.56 -8.84
C ALA A 111 15.59 7.51 -9.14
N CYS A 112 16.26 6.96 -8.11
CA CYS A 112 17.29 5.93 -8.32
C CYS A 112 16.69 4.62 -8.84
N ILE A 113 15.47 4.25 -8.42
CA ILE A 113 14.79 3.06 -8.93
C ILE A 113 14.49 3.20 -10.43
N HIS A 114 14.00 4.35 -10.89
CA HIS A 114 13.79 4.61 -12.32
C HIS A 114 15.10 4.57 -13.11
N GLN A 115 16.11 5.30 -12.66
CA GLN A 115 17.41 5.39 -13.33
C GLN A 115 18.07 4.01 -13.46
N GLU A 116 18.18 3.27 -12.35
CA GLU A 116 18.89 2.00 -12.32
C GLU A 116 18.02 0.85 -12.86
N GLY A 117 16.70 0.96 -12.78
CA GLY A 117 15.77 0.09 -13.50
C GLY A 117 15.97 0.22 -15.02
N ALA A 118 15.98 1.44 -15.54
CA ALA A 118 16.19 1.71 -16.96
C ALA A 118 17.52 1.09 -17.44
N ARG A 119 18.58 1.24 -16.65
CA ARG A 119 19.89 0.63 -16.95
C ARG A 119 19.88 -0.89 -16.85
N LEU A 120 19.27 -1.45 -15.81
CA LEU A 120 19.25 -2.89 -15.55
C LEU A 120 18.50 -3.67 -16.62
N PHE A 121 17.37 -3.13 -17.08
CA PHE A 121 16.50 -3.78 -18.07
C PHE A 121 16.81 -3.37 -19.52
N GLY A 122 17.72 -2.40 -19.72
CA GLY A 122 18.07 -1.92 -21.06
C GLY A 122 16.99 -1.05 -21.70
N GLU A 123 16.21 -0.35 -20.88
CA GLU A 123 15.01 0.39 -21.26
C GLU A 123 15.16 1.88 -20.90
N PRO A 124 15.82 2.70 -21.74
CA PRO A 124 16.08 4.11 -21.40
C PRO A 124 14.80 4.93 -21.21
N GLU A 125 13.72 4.58 -21.94
CA GLU A 125 12.40 5.23 -21.84
C GLU A 125 11.77 5.07 -20.43
N LEU A 126 12.19 4.09 -19.62
CA LEU A 126 11.71 3.93 -18.23
C LEU A 126 12.13 5.09 -17.32
N ASN A 127 13.22 5.81 -17.66
CA ASN A 127 13.69 6.98 -16.94
C ASN A 127 13.26 8.30 -17.61
N ASP A 128 12.26 8.26 -18.49
CA ASP A 128 11.69 9.42 -19.16
C ASP A 128 10.19 9.54 -18.83
N PHE A 129 9.79 10.65 -18.20
CA PHE A 129 8.40 10.89 -17.81
C PHE A 129 7.42 10.88 -19.01
N ASP A 130 7.89 11.13 -20.23
CA ASP A 130 7.05 11.15 -21.42
C ASP A 130 6.73 9.74 -21.94
N TYR A 131 7.52 8.72 -21.56
CA TYR A 131 7.47 7.39 -22.16
C TYR A 131 7.37 6.24 -21.16
N ALA A 132 7.82 6.43 -19.92
CA ALA A 132 7.91 5.38 -18.90
C ALA A 132 6.63 4.53 -18.74
N PRO A 133 5.39 5.08 -18.78
CA PRO A 133 4.17 4.28 -18.65
C PRO A 133 3.99 3.16 -19.69
N ARG A 134 4.76 3.17 -20.80
CA ARG A 134 4.73 2.13 -21.82
C ARG A 134 5.55 0.89 -21.47
N HIS A 135 6.18 0.84 -20.30
CA HIS A 135 7.01 -0.29 -19.86
C HIS A 135 6.38 -1.00 -18.66
N THR A 136 6.48 -2.33 -18.61
CA THR A 136 5.98 -3.15 -17.50
C THR A 136 6.60 -2.77 -16.15
N GLU A 137 7.88 -2.40 -16.17
CA GLU A 137 8.70 -2.01 -15.02
C GLU A 137 8.18 -0.74 -14.35
N PHE A 138 7.60 0.18 -15.11
CA PHE A 138 6.91 1.34 -14.54
C PHE A 138 5.82 0.89 -13.55
N TYR A 139 5.01 -0.10 -13.93
CA TYR A 139 3.98 -0.65 -13.07
C TYR A 139 4.56 -1.45 -11.92
N ASN A 140 5.62 -2.22 -12.15
CA ASN A 140 6.26 -2.95 -11.05
C ASN A 140 6.76 -1.98 -9.95
N ILE A 141 7.34 -0.84 -10.36
CA ILE A 141 7.82 0.24 -9.47
C ILE A 141 6.66 0.93 -8.76
N HIS A 142 5.68 1.44 -9.51
CA HIS A 142 4.60 2.23 -8.92
C HIS A 142 3.60 1.39 -8.11
N ASN A 143 3.37 0.12 -8.46
CA ASN A 143 2.58 -0.78 -7.60
C ASN A 143 3.33 -1.13 -6.31
N MET A 144 4.67 -1.18 -6.32
CA MET A 144 5.48 -1.36 -5.10
C MET A 144 5.42 -0.11 -4.22
N ILE A 145 5.51 1.09 -4.80
CA ILE A 145 5.32 2.36 -4.08
C ILE A 145 3.89 2.46 -3.52
N ASP A 146 2.87 2.11 -4.31
CA ASP A 146 1.49 2.07 -3.84
C ASP A 146 1.29 1.05 -2.72
N ARG A 147 1.97 -0.11 -2.77
CA ARG A 147 2.01 -1.06 -1.65
C ARG A 147 2.61 -0.45 -0.39
N TRP A 148 3.68 0.34 -0.50
CA TRP A 148 4.24 1.08 0.65
C TRP A 148 3.24 2.13 1.18
N TYR A 149 2.53 2.81 0.29
CA TYR A 149 1.51 3.78 0.67
C TYR A 149 0.32 3.13 1.37
N ARG A 150 -0.23 2.04 0.82
CA ARG A 150 -1.28 1.24 1.46
C ARG A 150 -0.83 0.67 2.81
N ASN A 151 0.44 0.32 2.96
CA ASN A 151 0.99 -0.10 4.25
C ASN A 151 0.92 1.02 5.29
N TRP A 152 1.30 2.23 4.89
CA TRP A 152 1.18 3.39 5.75
C TRP A 152 -0.27 3.74 6.09
N GLU A 153 -1.19 3.69 5.12
CA GLU A 153 -2.63 3.87 5.35
C GLU A 153 -3.19 2.79 6.28
N GLY A 154 -2.67 1.58 6.12
CA GLY A 154 -2.93 0.41 6.94
C GLY A 154 -2.39 0.52 8.36
N LEU A 155 -1.76 1.62 8.81
CA LEU A 155 -1.29 1.71 10.20
C LEU A 155 -2.38 1.92 11.24
N GLY A 156 -3.66 1.93 10.86
CA GLY A 156 -4.65 1.90 11.93
C GLY A 156 -4.74 3.19 12.73
N ARG A 157 -4.48 4.36 12.16
CA ARG A 157 -4.32 5.59 12.97
C ARG A 157 -5.57 5.88 13.80
N PHE A 158 -5.42 5.76 15.11
CA PHE A 158 -6.44 6.13 16.08
C PHE A 158 -6.40 7.64 16.35
N ARG A 159 -7.55 8.28 16.20
CA ARG A 159 -7.93 9.58 16.77
C ARG A 159 -8.31 9.42 18.25
N PRO A 160 -8.45 10.52 19.01
CA PRO A 160 -8.84 10.46 20.43
C PRO A 160 -10.16 9.73 20.71
N ASP A 161 -11.07 9.70 19.73
CA ASP A 161 -12.41 9.11 19.80
C ASP A 161 -12.51 7.71 19.15
N GLY A 162 -11.45 7.21 18.52
CA GLY A 162 -11.52 5.96 17.77
C GLY A 162 -10.56 5.91 16.59
N GLY A 163 -10.84 5.08 15.59
CA GLY A 163 -10.10 5.07 14.33
C GLY A 163 -11.04 4.76 13.19
N TYR A 164 -10.75 5.24 11.98
CA TYR A 164 -11.50 4.82 10.80
C TYR A 164 -10.56 4.55 9.63
N TRP A 165 -10.99 3.64 8.77
CA TRP A 165 -10.23 3.12 7.64
C TRP A 165 -11.16 2.91 6.46
N TYR A 166 -10.70 3.27 5.29
CA TYR A 166 -11.44 3.05 4.05
C TYR A 166 -10.80 1.91 3.26
N GLY A 167 -11.64 1.06 2.66
CA GLY A 167 -11.18 0.00 1.77
C GLY A 167 -12.11 -1.21 1.73
N SER A 168 -11.66 -2.26 1.06
CA SER A 168 -12.42 -3.50 0.87
C SER A 168 -12.35 -4.35 2.12
N PHE A 169 -13.36 -4.31 3.00
CA PHE A 169 -13.38 -5.13 4.23
C PHE A 169 -14.22 -6.40 4.05
N GLU A 170 -15.36 -6.27 3.38
CA GLU A 170 -16.26 -7.35 3.02
C GLU A 170 -16.61 -7.24 1.53
N GLY A 171 -17.00 -6.05 1.08
CA GLY A 171 -17.28 -5.67 -0.31
C GLY A 171 -16.06 -5.15 -1.08
N ASP A 172 -16.29 -4.53 -2.23
CA ASP A 172 -15.23 -4.27 -3.24
C ASP A 172 -14.58 -2.88 -3.14
N GLY A 173 -14.62 -2.24 -1.97
CA GLY A 173 -13.80 -1.05 -1.68
C GLY A 173 -14.55 0.15 -1.12
N ASP A 174 -15.87 0.23 -1.33
CA ASP A 174 -16.72 1.34 -0.90
C ASP A 174 -17.19 1.22 0.55
N GLU A 175 -16.25 0.92 1.44
CA GLU A 175 -16.54 0.65 2.85
C GLU A 175 -15.62 1.41 3.80
N ILE A 176 -16.17 1.80 4.94
CA ILE A 176 -15.48 2.51 6.01
C ILE A 176 -15.58 1.66 7.27
N LEU A 177 -14.46 1.13 7.75
CA LEU A 177 -14.37 0.52 9.07
C LEU A 177 -14.16 1.62 10.10
N LEU A 178 -14.96 1.63 11.17
CA LEU A 178 -14.85 2.54 12.29
C LEU A 178 -14.68 1.72 13.58
N TYR A 179 -13.69 2.06 14.37
CA TYR A 179 -13.54 1.64 15.77
C TYR A 179 -13.89 2.80 16.67
N ASN A 180 -14.80 2.60 17.62
CA ASN A 180 -15.11 3.59 18.64
C ASN A 180 -14.40 3.20 19.95
N SER A 181 -13.45 4.04 20.38
CA SER A 181 -12.61 3.73 21.54
C SER A 181 -13.32 3.88 22.89
N LEU A 182 -14.46 4.58 22.95
CA LEU A 182 -15.24 4.74 24.17
C LEU A 182 -15.96 3.44 24.56
N PHE A 183 -16.44 2.69 23.57
CA PHE A 183 -17.21 1.46 23.80
C PHE A 183 -16.50 0.18 23.33
N GLY A 184 -15.43 0.30 22.56
CA GLY A 184 -14.65 -0.83 22.05
C GLY A 184 -15.36 -1.61 20.94
N ASP A 185 -16.31 -0.99 20.26
CA ASP A 185 -17.13 -1.56 19.19
C ASP A 185 -16.66 -1.11 17.80
N TRP A 186 -16.97 -1.97 16.83
CA TRP A 186 -16.60 -1.84 15.44
C TRP A 186 -17.85 -1.69 14.58
N TRP A 187 -17.77 -0.78 13.62
CA TRP A 187 -18.84 -0.46 12.70
C TRP A 187 -18.31 -0.50 11.26
N LEU A 188 -19.11 -1.03 10.36
CA LEU A 188 -18.84 -0.97 8.92
C LEU A 188 -19.86 -0.05 8.27
N GLY A 189 -19.38 1.04 7.68
CA GLY A 189 -20.15 1.93 6.84
C GLY A 189 -20.03 1.47 5.39
N LYS A 190 -21.14 1.32 4.67
CA LYS A 190 -21.15 1.11 3.21
C LYS A 190 -21.60 2.38 2.53
N LEU A 191 -20.84 2.85 1.55
CA LEU A 191 -21.21 4.05 0.80
C LEU A 191 -22.31 3.67 -0.20
N SER A 192 -23.39 4.43 -0.22
CA SER A 192 -24.46 4.28 -1.20
C SER A 192 -24.65 5.58 -1.98
N GLU A 193 -24.61 5.46 -3.31
CA GLU A 193 -25.02 6.55 -4.19
C GLU A 193 -26.55 6.60 -4.21
N GLN A 194 -27.13 7.70 -3.74
CA GLN A 194 -28.52 8.00 -4.06
C GLN A 194 -28.53 8.69 -5.43
N SER A 195 -29.04 8.02 -6.46
CA SER A 195 -29.43 8.72 -7.69
C SER A 195 -30.46 9.80 -7.31
N ALA A 196 -30.15 11.06 -7.61
CA ALA A 196 -31.01 12.20 -7.31
C ALA A 196 -32.44 11.94 -7.83
N VAL A 197 -33.37 11.65 -6.93
CA VAL A 197 -34.81 11.68 -7.24
C VAL A 197 -35.27 13.10 -6.97
N GLY A 198 -35.30 13.92 -8.02
CA GLY A 198 -35.72 15.32 -7.96
C GLY A 198 -34.56 16.29 -8.23
N ASN A 199 -34.89 17.56 -8.52
CA ASN A 199 -33.98 18.64 -8.89
C ASN A 199 -33.07 19.12 -7.71
N ASP A 200 -32.53 18.21 -6.92
CA ASP A 200 -31.51 18.50 -5.92
C ASP A 200 -30.12 18.21 -6.52
N PRO A 201 -29.29 19.24 -6.78
CA PRO A 201 -27.98 19.08 -7.40
C PRO A 201 -26.91 18.56 -6.43
N SER A 202 -27.25 18.20 -5.19
CA SER A 202 -26.30 17.64 -4.24
C SER A 202 -26.14 16.12 -4.44
N ASN A 203 -25.02 15.70 -5.03
CA ASN A 203 -24.54 14.32 -4.96
C ASN A 203 -24.06 14.02 -3.53
N GLU A 204 -24.99 13.94 -2.57
CA GLU A 204 -24.67 13.54 -1.21
C GLU A 204 -24.43 12.04 -1.12
N MET A 205 -23.18 11.68 -0.85
CA MET A 205 -22.81 10.30 -0.55
C MET A 205 -23.33 9.93 0.85
N ARG A 206 -24.21 8.93 0.94
CA ARG A 206 -24.70 8.43 2.24
C ARG A 206 -23.86 7.24 2.68
N VAL A 207 -23.69 7.12 4.00
CA VAL A 207 -23.01 5.98 4.63
C VAL A 207 -24.02 5.22 5.48
N GLU A 208 -24.23 3.95 5.14
CA GLU A 208 -25.06 3.04 5.92
C GLU A 208 -24.19 2.29 6.93
N TRP A 209 -24.36 2.62 8.21
CA TRP A 209 -23.55 2.07 9.30
C TRP A 209 -24.19 0.81 9.90
N THR A 210 -23.40 -0.26 10.00
CA THR A 210 -23.77 -1.51 10.68
C THR A 210 -22.78 -1.82 11.77
N ALA A 211 -23.26 -2.11 12.99
CA ALA A 211 -22.41 -2.63 14.05
C ALA A 211 -22.00 -4.07 13.72
N ILE A 212 -20.69 -4.32 13.62
CA ILE A 212 -20.14 -5.62 13.17
C ILE A 212 -19.51 -6.43 14.31
N GLY A 213 -19.33 -5.85 15.49
CA GLY A 213 -18.86 -6.56 16.68
C GLY A 213 -18.03 -5.68 17.60
N ASP A 214 -17.29 -6.31 18.52
CA ASP A 214 -16.45 -5.61 19.49
C ASP A 214 -15.13 -6.32 19.71
N SER A 215 -14.15 -5.59 20.27
CA SER A 215 -12.84 -6.12 20.62
C SER A 215 -12.52 -5.99 22.12
N ARG A 216 -13.53 -5.81 22.97
CA ARG A 216 -13.36 -5.46 24.40
C ARG A 216 -12.55 -6.49 25.18
N LYS A 217 -12.64 -7.77 24.80
CA LYS A 217 -11.85 -8.85 25.40
C LYS A 217 -10.33 -8.66 25.26
N PHE A 218 -9.88 -7.81 24.34
CA PHE A 218 -8.48 -7.48 24.13
C PHE A 218 -8.10 -6.12 24.73
N GLY A 219 -9.01 -5.41 25.40
CA GLY A 219 -8.80 -4.02 25.82
C GLY A 219 -8.92 -3.00 24.67
N PRO A 220 -8.67 -1.71 24.96
CA PRO A 220 -8.75 -0.64 23.97
C PRO A 220 -7.69 -0.81 22.87
N MET A 221 -8.07 -0.59 21.62
CA MET A 221 -7.13 -0.73 20.48
C MET A 221 -6.23 0.49 20.29
N ASN A 222 -6.61 1.63 20.86
CA ASN A 222 -5.84 2.87 20.85
C ASN A 222 -4.83 2.96 22.01
N ASP A 223 -4.44 1.84 22.60
CA ASP A 223 -3.51 1.77 23.74
C ASP A 223 -2.02 1.79 23.34
N GLY A 224 -1.73 2.03 22.06
CA GLY A 224 -0.37 2.07 21.52
C GLY A 224 0.22 0.71 21.15
N ARG A 225 -0.56 -0.39 21.22
CA ARG A 225 -0.12 -1.69 20.71
C ARG A 225 0.19 -1.63 19.22
N LEU A 226 1.00 -2.58 18.75
CA LEU A 226 1.17 -2.78 17.31
C LEU A 226 -0.18 -3.15 16.69
N PHE A 227 -0.58 -2.38 15.69
CA PHE A 227 -1.87 -2.48 15.04
C PHE A 227 -1.71 -2.20 13.54
N ARG A 228 -2.50 -2.87 12.71
CA ARG A 228 -2.53 -2.70 11.26
C ARG A 228 -3.93 -3.00 10.70
N ILE A 229 -4.30 -2.37 9.61
CA ILE A 229 -5.33 -2.77 8.67
C ILE A 229 -4.62 -3.24 7.40
N TRP A 230 -4.77 -4.50 7.04
CA TRP A 230 -3.99 -5.07 5.94
C TRP A 230 -4.64 -6.34 5.41
N ASP A 231 -4.52 -6.60 4.10
CA ASP A 231 -4.89 -7.87 3.46
C ASP A 231 -3.88 -8.96 3.82
N ALA A 232 -4.16 -9.66 4.91
CA ALA A 232 -3.25 -10.56 5.57
C ALA A 232 -3.21 -11.96 4.95
N ASP A 233 -4.33 -12.39 4.33
CA ASP A 233 -4.45 -13.70 3.67
C ASP A 233 -4.42 -13.62 2.13
N GLY A 234 -4.37 -12.42 1.56
CA GLY A 234 -4.19 -12.18 0.13
C GLY A 234 -5.48 -12.34 -0.68
N ASP A 235 -6.65 -12.32 -0.04
CA ASP A 235 -7.94 -12.48 -0.72
C ASP A 235 -8.52 -11.16 -1.28
N GLY A 236 -7.76 -10.07 -1.14
CA GLY A 236 -8.16 -8.73 -1.59
C GLY A 236 -9.07 -8.00 -0.61
N LYS A 237 -9.36 -8.57 0.56
CA LYS A 237 -10.06 -7.91 1.67
C LYS A 237 -9.07 -7.50 2.76
N LEU A 238 -9.42 -6.49 3.53
CA LEU A 238 -8.59 -5.92 4.60
C LEU A 238 -9.01 -6.49 5.95
N GLU A 239 -8.04 -6.93 6.74
CA GLU A 239 -8.23 -7.39 8.11
C GLU A 239 -7.69 -6.42 9.14
N VAL A 240 -8.25 -6.50 10.36
CA VAL A 240 -7.70 -5.84 11.55
C VAL A 240 -6.63 -6.72 12.16
N LEU A 241 -5.38 -6.31 12.10
CA LEU A 241 -4.24 -6.99 12.71
C LEU A 241 -3.79 -6.26 13.97
N PHE A 242 -3.56 -6.95 15.06
CA PHE A 242 -2.93 -6.34 16.24
C PHE A 242 -2.14 -7.34 17.06
N ARG A 243 -1.17 -6.86 17.83
CA ARG A 243 -0.44 -7.71 18.77
C ARG A 243 -1.22 -7.83 20.07
N HIS A 244 -1.52 -9.06 20.47
CA HIS A 244 -2.23 -9.35 21.71
C HIS A 244 -1.44 -8.76 22.90
N PRO A 245 -2.05 -7.91 23.75
CA PRO A 245 -1.32 -7.12 24.74
C PRO A 245 -0.61 -7.97 25.81
N THR A 246 -1.21 -9.11 26.19
CA THR A 246 -0.63 -10.02 27.20
C THR A 246 0.03 -11.28 26.62
N GLN A 247 -0.54 -11.89 25.57
CA GLN A 247 -0.02 -13.12 24.97
C GLN A 247 1.12 -12.87 23.96
N GLY A 248 1.20 -11.66 23.40
CA GLY A 248 2.26 -11.29 22.46
C GLY A 248 2.11 -11.84 21.05
N ASP A 249 1.15 -12.74 20.80
CA ASP A 249 0.79 -13.25 19.48
C ASP A 249 0.10 -12.19 18.62
N TRP A 250 0.19 -12.34 17.29
CA TRP A 250 -0.63 -11.54 16.39
C TRP A 250 -2.06 -12.07 16.34
N MET A 251 -3.02 -11.16 16.35
CA MET A 251 -4.45 -11.41 16.20
C MET A 251 -4.91 -10.80 14.88
N GLU A 252 -5.89 -11.45 14.25
CA GLU A 252 -6.59 -11.01 13.05
C GLU A 252 -8.08 -10.89 13.33
N GLY A 253 -8.69 -9.81 12.87
CA GLY A 253 -10.11 -9.56 12.81
C GLY A 253 -10.56 -9.50 11.36
N LYS A 254 -11.25 -10.54 10.90
CA LYS A 254 -11.78 -10.61 9.52
C LYS A 254 -13.29 -10.41 9.52
N ILE A 255 -13.78 -9.60 8.59
CA ILE A 255 -15.21 -9.28 8.47
C ILE A 255 -15.85 -10.24 7.47
N LYS A 256 -16.84 -11.02 7.94
CA LYS A 256 -17.61 -11.94 7.11
C LYS A 256 -19.06 -11.97 7.58
N ASN A 257 -20.00 -11.89 6.63
CA ASN A 257 -21.44 -11.91 6.89
C ASN A 257 -21.87 -10.82 7.90
N GLY A 258 -21.36 -9.61 7.73
CA GLY A 258 -21.65 -8.45 8.57
C GLY A 258 -21.10 -8.54 9.99
N ARG A 259 -20.12 -9.42 10.25
CA ARG A 259 -19.51 -9.56 11.59
C ARG A 259 -17.99 -9.67 11.53
N ILE A 260 -17.32 -9.07 12.50
CA ILE A 260 -15.88 -9.24 12.72
C ILE A 260 -15.61 -10.47 13.58
N GLY A 261 -14.83 -11.41 13.03
CA GLY A 261 -14.36 -12.62 13.72
C GLY A 261 -12.89 -12.49 14.10
N TRP A 262 -12.58 -12.77 15.38
CA TRP A 262 -11.22 -12.65 15.91
C TRP A 262 -10.52 -14.00 16.05
N GLN A 263 -9.34 -14.14 15.46
CA GLN A 263 -8.53 -15.36 15.56
C GLN A 263 -7.03 -15.04 15.68
N PRO A 264 -6.23 -15.90 16.33
CA PRO A 264 -4.78 -15.75 16.34
C PRO A 264 -4.20 -16.05 14.96
N ILE A 265 -3.23 -15.25 14.52
CA ILE A 265 -2.46 -15.49 13.31
C ILE A 265 -1.44 -16.59 13.60
N ARG A 266 -1.60 -17.74 12.93
CA ARG A 266 -0.61 -18.82 12.99
C ARG A 266 0.49 -18.55 11.99
N LEU A 267 1.53 -17.83 12.43
CA LEU A 267 2.77 -17.73 11.66
C LEU A 267 3.43 -19.11 11.64
N LYS A 268 3.43 -19.77 10.49
CA LYS A 268 4.32 -20.91 10.26
C LYS A 268 5.71 -20.35 9.98
N PRO A 269 6.73 -20.68 10.78
CA PRO A 269 8.11 -20.35 10.42
C PRO A 269 8.39 -20.95 9.05
N PHE A 270 8.73 -20.10 8.08
CA PHE A 270 9.23 -20.54 6.79
C PHE A 270 10.75 -20.56 6.85
N GLY A 271 11.36 -21.73 6.61
CA GLY A 271 12.82 -21.87 6.56
C GLY A 271 13.53 -21.74 7.90
N GLN A 272 13.21 -22.57 8.90
CA GLN A 272 14.18 -22.81 9.97
C GLN A 272 15.46 -23.38 9.33
N PRO A 273 16.65 -22.84 9.67
CA PRO A 273 17.90 -23.48 9.29
C PRO A 273 17.92 -24.90 9.84
N ASP A 274 18.27 -25.85 9.00
CA ASP A 274 18.38 -27.25 9.35
C ASP A 274 19.52 -27.41 10.38
N ASP A 275 19.19 -27.69 11.65
CA ASP A 275 20.16 -27.92 12.73
C ASP A 275 20.97 -29.23 12.54
N SER A 276 20.83 -29.92 11.40
CA SER A 276 21.54 -31.17 11.09
C SER A 276 22.99 -31.00 10.64
N ALA A 277 23.56 -29.78 10.64
CA ALA A 277 24.95 -29.53 10.23
C ALA A 277 25.98 -29.43 11.38
N HIS A 278 25.64 -29.77 12.63
CA HIS A 278 26.62 -29.93 13.71
C HIS A 278 26.93 -31.40 14.01
N GLY A 279 27.43 -32.09 12.98
CA GLY A 279 28.07 -33.39 13.10
C GLY A 279 29.52 -33.26 13.57
N SER A 280 29.73 -33.56 14.86
CA SER A 280 30.89 -34.26 15.43
C SER A 280 32.30 -33.90 14.92
N ILE A 281 33.02 -33.07 15.68
CA ILE A 281 34.48 -33.21 15.82
C ILE A 281 34.74 -33.85 17.18
N LEU A 282 34.64 -35.18 17.22
CA LEU A 282 35.19 -35.96 18.31
C LEU A 282 36.71 -35.99 18.18
N HIS A 283 37.38 -35.55 19.25
CA HIS A 283 38.80 -35.77 19.48
C HIS A 283 39.11 -37.27 19.48
N SER A 284 40.24 -37.65 18.88
CA SER A 284 40.92 -38.91 19.18
C SER A 284 42.34 -38.56 19.65
N VAL A 285 42.59 -38.87 20.92
CA VAL A 285 43.92 -39.26 21.43
C VAL A 285 44.09 -40.74 21.14
#